data_AF-A0A7K0ZCJ9-F1
#
_entry.id   AF-A0A7K0ZCJ9-F1
#
_cell.length_a   1.000
_cell.length_b   1.000
_cell.length_c   1.000
_cell.angle_alpha   90.00
_cell.angle_beta   90.00
_cell.angle_gamma   90.00
#
_symmetry.space_group_name_H-M   'P 1'
#
loop_
_entity.id
_entity.type
_entity.pdbx_description
1 polymer ?
#
loop_
_entity_poly.entity_id
_entity_poly.type
_entity_poly.pdbx_seq_one_letter_code
_entity_poly.pdbx_strand_id
1 'polypeptide(L)'
;MINAALISFLVSSGSAGAEGEHLTYETHSWILPETAEIIYGGLASVLVIGALVKFAGPMVKKSLTARTERIQAELDTAKNQVAKAEADAQQIRSALGDVKAERARILAEADATAATVLSEGRARVAAEMADVEAKALADIANASGRVQDELASDIKRLARLASDKVIASAVNDSVRQDLIENFISGVAR
;
A
#
# COMPACT_ATOMS: atom_id res chain seq x y z
N MET A 1 -116.92 -66.16 -50.48
CA MET A 1 -116.03 -66.09 -51.66
C MET A 1 -115.98 -64.63 -52.11
N ILE A 2 -114.86 -63.96 -51.85
CA ILE A 2 -114.16 -62.99 -52.72
C ILE A 2 -112.76 -62.83 -52.09
N ASN A 3 -111.86 -63.57 -52.72
CA ASN A 3 -110.41 -63.63 -52.76
C ASN A 3 -109.53 -62.93 -51.67
N ALA A 4 -108.89 -63.77 -50.86
CA ALA A 4 -107.86 -63.44 -49.86
C ALA A 4 -106.51 -62.98 -50.44
N ALA A 5 -106.36 -62.86 -51.76
CA ALA A 5 -105.10 -62.51 -52.42
C ALA A 5 -104.88 -60.99 -52.60
N LEU A 6 -105.90 -60.14 -52.42
CA LEU A 6 -105.77 -58.69 -52.62
C LEU A 6 -105.42 -57.90 -51.34
N ILE A 7 -105.52 -58.54 -50.17
CA ILE A 7 -105.21 -57.91 -48.87
C ILE A 7 -103.69 -57.87 -48.61
N SER A 8 -102.89 -58.65 -49.33
CA SER A 8 -101.45 -58.79 -49.07
C SER A 8 -100.54 -57.85 -49.88
N PHE A 9 -101.05 -57.06 -50.83
CA PHE A 9 -100.20 -56.30 -51.78
C PHE A 9 -100.20 -54.78 -51.59
N LEU A 10 -101.15 -54.21 -50.83
CA LEU A 10 -101.25 -52.74 -50.69
C LEU A 10 -100.60 -52.14 -49.43
N VAL A 11 -99.98 -52.94 -48.56
CA VAL A 11 -99.26 -52.46 -47.34
C VAL A 11 -97.74 -52.36 -47.56
N SER A 12 -97.22 -52.78 -48.72
CA SER A 12 -95.78 -52.82 -49.01
C SER A 12 -95.17 -51.52 -49.57
N SER A 13 -95.83 -50.37 -49.48
CA SER A 13 -95.20 -49.09 -49.86
C SER A 13 -95.75 -47.92 -49.04
N GLY A 14 -95.24 -47.72 -47.83
CA GLY A 14 -95.55 -46.53 -47.05
C GLY A 14 -95.24 -46.67 -45.56
N SER A 15 -93.99 -46.37 -45.20
CA SER A 15 -93.48 -46.00 -43.87
C SER A 15 -93.55 -47.03 -42.73
N ALA A 16 -92.39 -47.68 -42.54
CA ALA A 16 -91.70 -47.95 -41.26
C ALA A 16 -92.59 -48.49 -40.12
N GLY A 17 -92.61 -49.78 -39.82
CA GLY A 17 -91.44 -50.57 -39.41
C GLY A 17 -91.67 -50.94 -37.94
N ALA A 18 -92.22 -52.13 -37.73
CA ALA A 18 -92.60 -52.68 -36.43
C ALA A 18 -91.37 -53.07 -35.59
N GLU A 19 -91.54 -53.08 -34.27
CA GLU A 19 -91.48 -54.25 -33.38
C GLU A 19 -91.06 -53.84 -31.96
N GLY A 20 -91.65 -54.51 -30.97
CA GLY A 20 -91.38 -54.27 -29.55
C GLY A 20 -89.97 -54.70 -29.18
N GLU A 21 -89.24 -53.83 -28.49
CA GLU A 21 -87.92 -54.12 -27.96
C GLU A 21 -87.88 -53.73 -26.48
N HIS A 22 -87.54 -54.70 -25.64
CA HIS A 22 -87.24 -54.52 -24.23
C HIS A 22 -86.08 -53.54 -24.08
N LEU A 23 -86.36 -52.25 -23.89
CA LEU A 23 -85.33 -51.26 -23.53
C LEU A 23 -85.01 -51.41 -22.04
N THR A 24 -84.23 -52.44 -21.72
CA THR A 24 -83.49 -52.52 -20.46
C THR A 24 -82.44 -51.41 -20.47
N TYR A 25 -82.76 -50.29 -19.84
CA TYR A 25 -81.77 -49.28 -19.50
C TYR A 25 -80.87 -49.86 -18.41
N GLU A 26 -79.69 -50.38 -18.81
CA GLU A 26 -78.66 -50.69 -17.83
C GLU A 26 -78.11 -49.37 -17.27
N THR A 27 -78.51 -49.07 -16.04
CA THR A 27 -77.91 -48.01 -15.23
C THR A 27 -76.43 -48.33 -15.01
N HIS A 28 -75.56 -47.67 -15.78
CA HIS A 28 -74.12 -47.71 -15.58
C HIS A 28 -73.76 -47.09 -14.22
N SER A 29 -72.97 -47.83 -13.45
CA SER A 29 -72.48 -47.43 -12.14
C SER A 29 -71.72 -46.09 -12.24
N TRP A 30 -72.21 -45.07 -11.55
CA TRP A 30 -71.58 -43.75 -11.46
C TRP A 30 -70.18 -43.81 -10.79
N ILE A 31 -69.92 -44.83 -9.98
CA ILE A 31 -68.75 -44.88 -9.10
C ILE A 31 -67.65 -45.83 -9.63
N LEU A 32 -67.96 -46.72 -10.58
CA LEU A 32 -66.98 -47.63 -11.18
C LEU A 32 -67.12 -47.63 -12.71
N PRO A 33 -66.11 -47.13 -13.46
CA PRO A 33 -66.12 -47.14 -14.91
C PRO A 33 -66.04 -48.59 -15.45
N GLU A 34 -66.53 -48.77 -16.67
CA GLU A 34 -66.53 -50.07 -17.36
C GLU A 34 -65.12 -50.67 -17.39
N THR A 35 -64.98 -51.96 -17.12
CA THR A 35 -63.66 -52.65 -17.05
C THR A 35 -62.83 -52.48 -18.32
N ALA A 36 -63.48 -52.29 -19.47
CA ALA A 36 -62.82 -52.00 -20.73
C ALA A 36 -62.08 -50.65 -20.69
N GLU A 37 -62.68 -49.60 -20.14
CA GLU A 37 -62.08 -48.26 -20.08
C GLU A 37 -60.87 -48.23 -19.13
N ILE A 38 -60.92 -48.97 -18.02
CA ILE A 38 -59.78 -49.13 -17.11
C ILE A 38 -58.61 -49.84 -17.81
N ILE A 39 -58.87 -50.87 -18.62
CA ILE A 39 -57.83 -51.64 -19.33
C ILE A 39 -57.21 -50.79 -20.44
N TYR A 40 -58.02 -50.19 -21.32
CA TYR A 40 -57.52 -49.38 -22.43
C TYR A 40 -56.93 -48.04 -21.95
N GLY A 41 -57.56 -47.38 -20.99
CA GLY A 41 -57.07 -46.14 -20.38
C GLY A 41 -55.82 -46.35 -19.53
N GLY A 42 -55.74 -47.48 -18.81
CA GLY A 42 -54.54 -47.90 -18.09
C GLY A 42 -53.38 -48.20 -19.04
N LEU A 43 -53.63 -48.93 -20.12
CA LEU A 43 -52.62 -49.23 -21.15
C LEU A 43 -52.12 -47.96 -21.85
N ALA A 44 -53.04 -47.04 -22.19
CA ALA A 44 -52.70 -45.74 -22.75
C ALA A 44 -51.87 -44.89 -21.76
N SER A 45 -52.25 -44.87 -20.48
CA SER A 45 -51.50 -44.15 -19.43
C SER A 45 -50.09 -44.71 -19.25
N VAL A 46 -49.93 -46.04 -19.24
CA VAL A 46 -48.61 -46.68 -19.13
C VAL A 46 -47.74 -46.37 -20.36
N LEU A 47 -48.31 -46.38 -21.57
CA LEU A 47 -47.59 -46.00 -22.78
C LEU A 47 -47.11 -44.54 -22.75
N VAL A 48 -47.98 -43.60 -22.34
CA VAL A 48 -47.63 -42.18 -22.23
C VAL A 48 -46.59 -41.95 -21.14
N ILE A 49 -46.75 -42.54 -19.95
CA ILE A 49 -45.78 -42.43 -18.86
C ILE A 49 -44.43 -43.03 -19.27
N GLY A 50 -44.42 -44.19 -19.94
CA GLY A 50 -43.20 -44.83 -20.44
C GLY A 50 -42.47 -43.96 -21.47
N ALA A 51 -43.19 -43.36 -22.41
CA ALA A 51 -42.62 -42.41 -23.36
C ALA A 51 -42.06 -41.17 -22.64
N LEU A 52 -42.78 -40.60 -21.68
CA LEU A 52 -42.34 -39.42 -20.91
C LEU A 52 -41.09 -39.70 -20.09
N VAL A 53 -41.00 -40.84 -19.41
CA VAL A 53 -39.79 -41.25 -18.69
C VAL A 53 -38.61 -41.43 -19.65
N LYS A 54 -38.83 -42.04 -20.82
CA LYS A 54 -37.78 -42.26 -21.82
C LYS A 54 -37.27 -40.96 -22.45
N PHE A 55 -38.14 -40.00 -22.74
CA PHE A 55 -37.77 -38.75 -23.42
C PHE A 55 -37.48 -37.58 -22.47
N ALA A 56 -38.29 -37.35 -21.43
CA ALA A 56 -38.12 -36.25 -20.48
C ALA A 56 -37.19 -36.61 -19.30
N GLY A 57 -37.17 -37.87 -18.87
CA GLY A 57 -36.29 -38.36 -17.81
C GLY A 57 -34.79 -38.00 -17.98
N PRO A 58 -34.16 -38.21 -19.15
CA PRO A 58 -32.75 -37.84 -19.34
C PRO A 58 -32.51 -36.33 -19.24
N MET A 59 -33.44 -35.49 -19.72
CA MET A 59 -33.32 -34.03 -19.59
C MET A 59 -33.42 -33.57 -18.15
N VAL A 60 -34.38 -34.10 -17.37
CA VAL A 60 -34.54 -33.76 -15.95
C VAL A 60 -33.29 -34.17 -15.17
N LYS A 61 -32.80 -35.41 -15.34
CA LYS A 61 -31.57 -35.88 -14.70
C LYS A 61 -30.38 -34.98 -15.04
N LYS A 62 -30.18 -34.64 -16.32
CA LYS A 62 -29.10 -33.74 -16.77
C LYS A 62 -29.18 -32.38 -16.11
N SER A 63 -30.39 -31.79 -16.01
CA SER A 63 -30.58 -30.47 -15.38
C SER A 63 -30.30 -30.47 -13.88
N LEU A 64 -30.71 -31.52 -13.17
CA LEU A 64 -30.45 -31.65 -11.73
C LEU A 64 -28.96 -31.87 -11.48
N THR A 65 -28.30 -32.76 -12.23
CA THR A 65 -26.87 -32.98 -12.15
C THR A 65 -26.08 -31.70 -12.46
N ALA A 66 -26.42 -30.99 -13.54
CA ALA A 66 -25.75 -29.73 -13.90
C ALA A 66 -25.91 -28.65 -12.82
N ARG A 67 -27.08 -28.56 -12.16
CA ARG A 67 -27.29 -27.65 -11.02
C ARG A 67 -26.43 -28.05 -9.83
N THR A 68 -26.36 -29.33 -9.49
CA THR A 68 -25.52 -29.83 -8.41
C THR A 68 -24.05 -29.57 -8.68
N GLU A 69 -23.57 -29.85 -9.88
CA GLU A 69 -22.18 -29.57 -10.31
C GLU A 69 -21.86 -28.08 -10.22
N ARG A 70 -22.76 -27.21 -10.69
CA ARG A 70 -22.58 -25.75 -10.58
C ARG A 70 -22.49 -25.29 -9.12
N ILE A 71 -23.38 -25.78 -8.25
CA ILE A 71 -23.38 -25.44 -6.82
C ILE A 71 -22.09 -25.94 -6.16
N GLN A 72 -21.66 -27.15 -6.49
CA GLN A 72 -20.42 -27.70 -5.94
C GLN A 72 -19.21 -26.87 -6.39
N ALA A 73 -19.14 -26.51 -7.67
CA ALA A 73 -18.10 -25.65 -8.21
C ALA A 73 -18.09 -24.25 -7.56
N GLU A 74 -19.26 -23.66 -7.34
CA GLU A 74 -19.41 -22.38 -6.63
C GLU A 74 -18.99 -22.48 -5.17
N LEU A 75 -19.36 -23.56 -4.48
CA LEU A 75 -18.98 -23.79 -3.09
C LEU A 75 -17.46 -24.00 -2.94
N ASP A 76 -16.85 -24.78 -3.84
CA ASP A 76 -15.40 -25.01 -3.83
C ASP A 76 -14.64 -23.74 -4.19
N THR A 77 -15.14 -22.96 -5.14
CA THR A 77 -14.61 -21.64 -5.48
C THR A 77 -14.69 -20.68 -4.29
N ALA A 78 -15.82 -20.64 -3.58
CA ALA A 78 -15.99 -19.80 -2.40
C ALA A 78 -15.06 -20.22 -1.26
N LYS A 79 -14.92 -21.52 -0.98
CA LYS A 79 -13.97 -22.05 0.00
C LYS A 79 -12.53 -21.65 -0.34
N ASN A 80 -12.14 -21.79 -1.60
CA ASN A 80 -10.80 -21.41 -2.05
C ASN A 80 -10.56 -19.89 -1.93
N GLN A 81 -11.56 -19.06 -2.22
CA GLN A 81 -11.46 -17.62 -2.05
C GLN A 81 -11.32 -17.21 -0.57
N VAL A 82 -12.10 -17.84 0.33
CA VAL A 82 -11.98 -17.61 1.77
C VAL A 82 -10.59 -18.03 2.28
N ALA A 83 -10.14 -19.23 1.91
CA ALA A 83 -8.81 -19.72 2.29
C ALA A 83 -7.70 -18.81 1.77
N LYS A 84 -7.82 -18.31 0.54
CA LYS A 84 -6.87 -17.35 -0.03
C LYS A 84 -6.90 -16.01 0.72
N ALA A 85 -8.09 -15.47 1.00
CA ALA A 85 -8.22 -14.22 1.74
C ALA A 85 -7.63 -14.33 3.16
N GLU A 86 -7.81 -15.46 3.84
CA GLU A 86 -7.21 -15.73 5.14
C GLU A 86 -5.67 -15.82 5.04
N ALA A 87 -5.14 -16.52 4.04
CA ALA A 87 -3.71 -16.60 3.78
C ALA A 87 -3.10 -15.22 3.48
N ASP A 88 -3.74 -14.42 2.62
CA ASP A 88 -3.32 -13.07 2.28
C ASP A 88 -3.35 -12.16 3.53
N ALA A 89 -4.40 -12.26 4.36
CA ALA A 89 -4.49 -11.51 5.61
C ALA A 89 -3.38 -11.90 6.61
N GLN A 90 -3.02 -13.19 6.70
CA GLN A 90 -1.89 -13.64 7.53
C GLN A 90 -0.56 -13.09 7.00
N GLN A 91 -0.32 -13.16 5.68
CA GLN A 91 0.88 -12.61 5.06
C GLN A 91 1.00 -11.10 5.30
N ILE A 92 -0.09 -10.34 5.13
CA ILE A 92 -0.11 -8.90 5.40
C ILE A 92 0.20 -8.61 6.87
N ARG A 93 -0.38 -9.36 7.81
CA ARG A 93 -0.07 -9.19 9.24
C ARG A 93 1.38 -9.49 9.56
N SER A 94 1.97 -10.53 8.97
CA SER A 94 3.39 -10.85 9.10
C SER A 94 4.25 -9.71 8.55
N ALA A 95 3.99 -9.27 7.31
CA ALA A 95 4.72 -8.18 6.68
C ALA A 95 4.62 -6.88 7.47
N LEU A 96 3.47 -6.57 8.07
CA LEU A 96 3.32 -5.43 8.98
C LEU A 96 4.15 -5.57 10.26
N GLY A 97 4.27 -6.79 10.79
CA GLY A 97 5.16 -7.11 11.91
C GLY A 97 6.63 -6.87 11.54
N ASP A 98 7.06 -7.41 10.41
CA ASP A 98 8.42 -7.27 9.89
C ASP A 98 8.78 -5.81 9.63
N VAL A 99 7.87 -5.04 9.02
CA VAL A 99 8.07 -3.60 8.80
C VAL A 99 8.18 -2.82 10.10
N LYS A 100 7.39 -3.15 11.13
CA LYS A 100 7.50 -2.51 12.45
C LYS A 100 8.83 -2.83 13.12
N ALA A 101 9.28 -4.08 13.04
CA ALA A 101 10.58 -4.50 13.58
C ALA A 101 11.73 -3.80 12.86
N GLU A 102 11.71 -3.73 11.53
CA GLU A 102 12.74 -3.06 10.74
C GLU A 102 12.76 -1.55 11.00
N ARG A 103 11.59 -0.91 11.11
CA ARG A 103 11.50 0.50 11.50
C ARG A 103 12.11 0.75 12.88
N ALA A 104 11.81 -0.10 13.86
CA ALA A 104 12.38 0.01 15.20
C ALA A 104 13.91 -0.15 15.16
N ARG A 105 14.42 -1.09 14.35
CA ARG A 105 15.86 -1.27 14.12
C ARG A 105 16.51 -0.03 13.52
N ILE A 106 15.94 0.51 12.43
CA ILE A 106 16.44 1.71 11.75
C ILE A 106 16.46 2.92 12.69
N LEU A 107 15.40 3.11 13.50
CA LEU A 107 15.35 4.20 14.47
C LEU A 107 16.42 4.05 15.56
N ALA A 108 16.60 2.84 16.10
CA ALA A 108 17.64 2.58 17.10
C ALA A 108 19.06 2.81 16.53
N GLU A 109 19.31 2.41 15.28
CA GLU A 109 20.58 2.65 14.59
C GLU A 109 20.81 4.15 14.31
N ALA A 110 19.76 4.87 13.92
CA ALA A 110 19.81 6.31 13.69
C ALA A 110 20.10 7.07 14.99
N ASP A 111 19.47 6.69 16.11
CA ASP A 111 19.72 7.29 17.43
C ASP A 111 21.16 7.03 17.91
N ALA A 112 21.65 5.80 17.74
CA ALA A 112 23.04 5.46 18.05
C ALA A 112 24.03 6.26 17.19
N THR A 113 23.76 6.38 15.88
CA THR A 113 24.59 7.17 14.96
C THR A 113 24.56 8.65 15.32
N ALA A 114 23.38 9.21 15.64
CA ALA A 114 23.24 10.60 16.05
C ALA A 114 24.02 10.89 17.35
N ALA A 115 23.95 9.99 18.34
CA ALA A 115 24.72 10.11 19.57
C ALA A 115 26.24 10.10 19.30
N THR A 116 26.71 9.20 18.44
CA THR A 116 28.12 9.14 18.01
C THR A 116 28.54 10.44 17.33
N VAL A 117 27.81 10.89 16.31
CA VAL A 117 28.10 12.13 15.57
C VAL A 117 28.11 13.35 16.48
N LEU A 118 27.20 13.44 17.45
CA LEU A 118 27.19 14.52 18.44
C LEU A 118 28.43 14.47 19.34
N SER A 119 28.82 13.29 19.82
CA SER A 119 29.99 13.13 20.68
C SER A 119 31.30 13.46 19.94
N GLU A 120 31.46 12.94 18.73
CA GLU A 120 32.61 13.20 17.85
C GLU A 120 32.66 14.66 17.41
N GLY A 121 31.51 15.23 17.04
CA GLY A 121 31.39 16.64 16.68
C GLY A 121 31.79 17.57 17.82
N ARG A 122 31.35 17.29 19.06
CA ARG A 122 31.78 18.05 20.24
C ARG A 122 33.27 17.92 20.51
N ALA A 123 33.82 16.71 20.40
CA ALA A 123 35.26 16.49 20.59
C ALA A 123 36.08 17.23 19.53
N ARG A 124 35.66 17.20 18.26
CA ARG A 124 36.32 17.91 17.17
C ARG A 124 36.27 19.42 17.36
N VAL A 125 35.10 19.98 17.67
CA VAL A 125 34.97 21.42 17.94
C VAL A 125 35.82 21.83 19.13
N ALA A 126 35.86 21.05 20.21
CA ALA A 126 36.72 21.37 21.36
C ALA A 126 38.22 21.39 20.97
N ALA A 127 38.66 20.45 20.15
CA ALA A 127 40.04 20.40 19.65
C ALA A 127 40.35 21.59 18.71
N GLU A 128 39.45 21.92 17.79
CA GLU A 128 39.59 23.07 16.89
C GLU A 128 39.62 24.40 17.67
N MET A 129 38.77 24.55 18.68
CA MET A 129 38.75 25.74 19.54
C MET A 129 40.06 25.90 20.32
N ALA A 130 40.62 24.81 20.86
CA ALA A 130 41.90 24.85 21.56
C ALA A 130 43.06 25.24 20.62
N ASP A 131 43.07 24.75 19.38
CA ASP A 131 44.07 25.13 18.37
C ASP A 131 43.94 26.60 17.96
N VAL A 132 42.71 27.09 17.74
CA VAL A 132 42.43 28.49 17.43
C VAL A 132 42.85 29.40 18.59
N GLU A 133 42.55 29.03 19.84
CA GLU A 133 42.96 29.78 21.02
C GLU A 133 44.49 29.83 21.15
N ALA A 134 45.18 28.70 20.97
CA ALA A 134 46.63 28.64 21.00
C ALA A 134 47.26 29.53 19.92
N LYS A 135 46.73 29.52 18.69
CA LYS A 135 47.16 30.41 17.60
C LYS A 135 46.89 31.87 17.92
N ALA A 136 45.71 32.21 18.42
CA ALA A 136 45.37 33.58 18.78
C ALA A 136 46.29 34.12 19.88
N LEU A 137 46.61 33.32 20.90
CA LEU A 137 47.56 33.69 21.95
C LEU A 137 48.98 33.89 21.40
N ALA A 138 49.42 33.01 20.49
CA ALA A 138 50.72 33.16 19.82
C ALA A 138 50.76 34.45 18.97
N ASP A 139 49.70 34.76 18.24
CA ASP A 139 49.58 35.97 17.43
C ASP A 139 49.56 37.24 18.29
N ILE A 140 48.85 37.23 19.43
CA ILE A 140 48.85 38.33 20.41
C ILE A 140 50.26 38.55 20.97
N ALA A 141 50.97 37.47 21.33
CA ALA A 141 52.34 37.57 21.82
C ALA A 141 53.29 38.16 20.77
N ASN A 142 53.20 37.69 19.53
CA ASN A 142 53.98 38.21 18.40
C ASN A 142 53.65 39.69 18.10
N ALA A 143 52.37 40.06 18.12
CA ALA A 143 51.94 41.45 17.93
C ALA A 143 52.45 42.35 19.06
N SER A 144 52.38 41.89 20.30
CA SER A 144 52.89 42.63 21.47
C SER A 144 54.40 42.87 21.36
N GLY A 145 55.18 41.88 20.91
CA GLY A 145 56.62 42.06 20.64
C GLY A 145 56.89 43.13 19.59
N ARG A 146 56.19 43.07 18.45
CA ARG A 146 56.31 44.09 17.38
C ARG A 146 55.98 45.50 17.88
N VAL A 147 54.90 45.66 18.65
CA VAL A 147 54.50 46.96 19.22
C VAL A 147 55.54 47.48 20.21
N GLN A 148 56.14 46.61 21.03
CA GLN A 148 57.22 47.00 21.94
C GLN A 148 58.48 47.46 21.18
N ASP A 149 58.86 46.76 20.12
CA ASP A 149 60.00 47.13 19.28
C ASP A 149 59.76 48.47 18.56
N GLU A 150 58.56 48.68 18.03
CA GLU A 150 58.14 49.93 17.40
C GLU A 150 58.17 51.09 18.40
N LEU A 151 57.59 50.89 19.60
CA LEU A 151 57.60 51.89 20.67
C LEU A 151 59.03 52.23 21.14
N ALA A 152 59.91 51.23 21.26
CA ALA A 152 61.30 51.45 21.62
C ALA A 152 62.07 52.23 20.54
N SER A 153 61.78 51.97 19.27
CA SER A 153 62.33 52.74 18.14
C SER A 153 61.87 54.20 18.16
N ASP A 154 60.58 54.43 18.40
CA ASP A 154 59.99 55.76 18.49
C ASP A 154 60.50 56.56 19.69
N ILE A 155 60.66 55.91 20.85
CA ILE A 155 61.28 56.54 22.03
C ILE A 155 62.73 56.94 21.71
N LYS A 156 63.53 56.06 21.08
CA LYS A 156 64.92 56.39 20.67
C LYS A 156 64.95 57.57 19.70
N ARG A 157 64.00 57.64 18.78
CA ARG A 157 63.86 58.76 17.82
C ARG A 157 63.50 60.07 18.53
N LEU A 158 62.49 60.05 19.41
CA LEU A 158 62.06 61.22 20.18
C LEU A 158 63.16 61.71 21.14
N ALA A 159 63.89 60.79 21.78
CA ALA A 159 65.02 61.11 22.64
C ALA A 159 66.14 61.84 21.87
N ARG A 160 66.51 61.36 20.68
CA ARG A 160 67.50 62.05 19.81
C ARG A 160 67.04 63.47 19.46
N LEU A 161 65.79 63.64 19.03
CA LEU A 161 65.23 64.97 18.71
C LEU A 161 65.24 65.92 19.91
N ALA A 162 64.94 65.41 21.11
CA ALA A 162 65.01 66.18 22.34
C ALA A 162 66.46 66.56 22.70
N SER A 163 67.40 65.62 22.59
CA SER A 163 68.82 65.86 22.81
C SER A 163 69.38 66.91 21.85
N ASP A 164 69.09 66.82 20.54
CA ASP A 164 69.51 67.80 19.53
C ASP A 164 69.01 69.21 19.89
N LYS A 165 67.76 69.32 20.33
CA LYS A 165 67.16 70.60 20.76
C LYS A 165 67.82 71.15 22.03
N VAL A 166 68.11 70.31 23.01
CA VAL A 166 68.78 70.71 24.26
C VAL A 166 70.22 71.17 23.97
N ILE A 167 70.99 70.41 23.18
CA ILE A 167 72.35 70.77 22.77
C ILE A 167 72.34 72.09 22.00
N ALA A 168 71.44 72.25 21.02
CA ALA A 168 71.31 73.51 20.28
C ALA A 168 71.00 74.71 21.18
N SER A 169 70.22 74.52 22.26
CA SER A 169 69.93 75.57 23.24
C SER A 169 71.06 75.84 24.25
N ALA A 170 71.92 74.85 24.50
CA ALA A 170 72.99 74.93 25.49
C ALA A 170 74.34 75.42 24.92
N VAL A 171 74.56 75.32 23.60
CA VAL A 171 75.81 75.76 22.95
C VAL A 171 75.85 77.29 22.83
N ASN A 172 76.65 77.91 23.69
CA ASN A 172 77.05 79.32 23.63
C ASN A 172 78.54 79.44 23.23
N ASP A 173 79.03 80.66 22.98
CA ASP A 173 80.41 80.87 22.51
C ASP A 173 81.50 80.36 23.47
N SER A 174 81.28 80.43 24.79
CA SER A 174 82.24 79.91 25.76
C SER A 174 82.35 78.39 25.71
N VAL A 175 81.21 77.67 25.59
CA VAL A 175 81.22 76.20 25.45
C VAL A 175 81.87 75.76 24.13
N ARG A 176 81.71 76.54 23.05
CA ARG A 176 82.42 76.27 21.78
C ARG A 176 83.94 76.35 21.95
N GLN A 177 84.44 77.37 22.64
CA GLN A 177 85.88 77.56 22.85
C GLN A 177 86.48 76.41 23.67
N ASP A 178 85.82 75.98 24.75
CA ASP A 178 86.26 74.87 25.60
C ASP A 178 86.28 73.51 24.87
N LEU A 179 85.32 73.26 23.97
CA LEU A 179 85.32 72.04 23.15
C LEU A 179 86.47 72.01 22.14
N ILE A 180 86.83 73.16 21.56
CA ILE A 180 87.96 73.27 20.63
C ILE A 180 89.28 72.98 21.36
N GLU A 181 89.48 73.57 22.54
CA GLU A 181 90.70 73.36 23.33
C GLU A 181 90.87 71.89 23.75
N ASN A 182 89.78 71.23 24.16
CA ASN A 182 89.77 69.80 24.50
C ASN A 182 90.04 68.89 23.28
N PHE A 183 89.54 69.24 22.10
CA PHE A 183 89.82 68.47 20.89
C PHE A 183 91.29 68.59 20.46
N ILE A 184 91.84 69.81 20.48
CA ILE A 184 93.24 70.06 20.15
C ILE A 184 94.17 69.29 21.10
N SER A 185 93.89 69.34 22.40
CA SER A 185 94.68 68.61 23.40
C SER A 185 94.50 67.09 23.33
N GLY A 186 93.35 66.59 22.86
CA GLY A 186 93.10 65.15 22.65
C GLY A 186 93.78 64.57 21.41
N VAL A 187 93.92 65.33 20.32
CA VAL A 187 94.60 64.91 19.08
C VAL A 187 96.12 65.08 19.15
N ALA A 188 96.62 65.97 20.01
CA ALA A 188 98.05 66.16 20.23
C ALA A 188 98.70 65.07 21.11
N ARG A 189 97.95 64.04 21.51
CA ARG A 189 98.43 62.83 22.18
C ARG A 189 98.36 61.64 21.24
#